data_AF-A0AAW9PZI3-F1
#
_entry.id   AF-A0AAW9PZI3-F1
#
_cell.length_a   1.000
_cell.length_b   1.000
_cell.length_c   1.000
_cell.angle_alpha   90.00
_cell.angle_beta   90.00
_cell.angle_gamma   90.00
#
_symmetry.space_group_name_H-M   'P 1'
#
loop_
_entity.id
_entity.type
_entity.pdbx_description
1 polymer ?
#
loop_
_entity_poly.entity_id
_entity_poly.type
_entity_poly.pdbx_seq_one_letter_code
_entity_poly.pdbx_strand_id
1 'polypeptide(L)'
;MEIIKAITAIWLLLLLGDFLSTFLYHVPEHVFGKFHTIVHHGKNRSFLHYAVLTRNPLVILDGVLGALPYFIFTPWLWQLSPVGTVIGLLLGEFHVVWRHVSILKWKTPEPFLTLCNLLFITTPERHWQHHLNAFAAYGDIFTFFDAPAQKWLTFLRFVRRKFKQSNHVRTAS
;
A
#
# COMPACT_ATOMS: atom_id res chain seq x y z
N MET A 1 -23.52 15.34 15.21
CA MET A 1 -22.54 16.06 14.37
C MET A 1 -21.12 15.49 14.56
N GLU A 2 -20.66 15.26 15.79
CA GLU A 2 -19.31 14.72 16.05
C GLU A 2 -19.05 13.32 15.49
N ILE A 3 -20.04 12.42 15.52
CA ILE A 3 -19.93 11.09 14.89
C ILE A 3 -19.68 11.21 13.38
N ILE A 4 -20.39 12.11 12.71
CA ILE A 4 -20.23 12.33 11.26
C ILE A 4 -18.83 12.85 10.97
N LYS A 5 -18.35 13.84 11.73
CA LYS A 5 -16.97 14.35 11.59
C LYS A 5 -15.93 13.26 11.80
N ALA A 6 -16.13 12.37 12.77
CA ALA A 6 -15.23 11.25 13.02
C ALA A 6 -15.23 10.27 11.84
N ILE A 7 -16.41 9.86 11.36
CA ILE A 7 -16.55 8.97 10.18
C ILE A 7 -15.91 9.61 8.95
N THR A 8 -16.13 10.91 8.72
CA THR A 8 -15.54 11.66 7.61
C THR A 8 -14.01 11.72 7.74
N ALA A 9 -13.47 11.98 8.93
CA ALA A 9 -12.02 11.99 9.15
C ALA A 9 -11.39 10.62 8.90
N ILE A 10 -12.03 9.53 9.36
CA ILE A 10 -11.58 8.15 9.10
C ILE A 10 -11.53 7.89 7.60
N TRP A 11 -12.63 8.15 6.89
CA TRP A 11 -12.72 7.90 5.45
C TRP A 11 -11.72 8.73 4.65
N LEU A 12 -11.60 10.03 4.94
CA LEU A 12 -10.64 10.90 4.26
C LEU A 12 -9.20 10.46 4.51
N LEU A 13 -8.85 10.11 5.76
CA LEU A 13 -7.51 9.66 6.10
C LEU A 13 -7.15 8.38 5.33
N LEU A 14 -8.02 7.38 5.37
CA LEU A 14 -7.77 6.10 4.71
C LEU A 14 -7.72 6.26 3.19
N LEU A 15 -8.64 7.04 2.60
CA LEU A 15 -8.71 7.25 1.16
C LEU A 15 -7.49 8.01 0.63
N LEU A 16 -7.13 9.12 1.28
CA LEU A 16 -6.00 9.95 0.85
C LEU A 16 -4.67 9.25 1.13
N GLY A 17 -4.54 8.59 2.28
CA GLY A 17 -3.37 7.81 2.63
C GLY A 17 -3.14 6.66 1.65
N ASP A 18 -4.18 5.89 1.34
CA ASP A 18 -4.09 4.79 0.37
C ASP A 18 -3.81 5.29 -1.05
N PHE A 19 -4.40 6.41 -1.45
CA PHE A 19 -4.09 7.03 -2.74
C PHE A 19 -2.60 7.41 -2.85
N LEU A 20 -2.07 8.16 -1.87
CA LEU A 20 -0.67 8.56 -1.91
C LEU A 20 0.28 7.36 -1.75
N SER A 21 -0.03 6.41 -0.87
CA SER A 21 0.73 5.16 -0.71
C SER A 21 0.78 4.40 -2.02
N THR A 22 -0.38 4.12 -2.63
CA THR A 22 -0.46 3.35 -3.86
C THR A 22 0.26 4.05 -5.02
N PHE A 23 -0.08 5.30 -5.31
CA PHE A 23 0.35 5.96 -6.56
C PHE A 23 1.71 6.65 -6.48
N LEU A 24 2.12 7.13 -5.30
CA LEU A 24 3.35 7.89 -5.14
C LEU A 24 4.46 7.11 -4.44
N TYR A 25 4.12 6.07 -3.70
CA TYR A 25 5.11 5.22 -3.03
C TYR A 25 5.20 3.84 -3.67
N HIS A 26 4.19 3.00 -3.47
CA HIS A 26 4.17 1.59 -3.81
C HIS A 26 4.41 1.34 -5.31
N VAL A 27 3.59 1.91 -6.22
CA VAL A 27 3.74 1.68 -7.67
C VAL A 27 5.05 2.24 -8.24
N PRO A 28 5.47 3.48 -7.94
CA PRO A 28 6.78 3.97 -8.37
C PRO A 28 7.92 3.10 -7.89
N GLU A 29 7.82 2.57 -6.68
CA GLU A 29 8.85 1.70 -6.15
C GLU A 29 8.97 0.38 -6.90
N HIS A 30 7.86 -0.24 -7.33
CA HIS A 30 7.88 -1.40 -8.24
C HIS A 30 8.65 -1.15 -9.54
N VAL A 31 8.73 0.10 -9.97
CA VAL A 31 9.37 0.46 -11.25
C VAL A 31 10.81 0.91 -11.06
N PHE A 32 11.07 1.77 -10.09
CA PHE A 32 12.36 2.45 -9.91
C PHE A 32 13.10 1.99 -8.66
N GLY A 33 12.36 1.58 -7.63
CA GLY A 33 12.89 1.13 -6.36
C GLY A 33 13.48 -0.27 -6.43
N LYS A 34 14.28 -0.58 -5.42
CA LYS A 34 14.77 -1.92 -5.14
C LYS A 34 14.31 -2.44 -3.78
N PHE A 35 13.83 -1.57 -2.88
CA PHE A 35 13.64 -1.90 -1.47
C PHE A 35 12.43 -2.81 -1.25
N HIS A 36 11.23 -2.43 -1.63
CA HIS A 36 10.01 -3.22 -1.56
C HIS A 36 10.06 -4.47 -2.41
N THR A 37 10.72 -4.45 -3.57
CA THR A 37 10.92 -5.70 -4.31
C THR A 37 11.82 -6.67 -3.53
N ILE A 38 12.85 -6.20 -2.82
CA ILE A 38 13.71 -7.04 -1.98
C ILE A 38 12.99 -7.48 -0.69
N VAL A 39 12.22 -6.58 -0.08
CA VAL A 39 11.57 -6.75 1.23
C VAL A 39 10.24 -7.50 1.12
N HIS A 40 9.36 -7.10 0.19
CA HIS A 40 8.01 -7.66 0.00
C HIS A 40 7.93 -8.79 -1.05
N HIS A 41 8.89 -8.91 -1.98
CA HIS A 41 8.95 -10.02 -2.96
C HIS A 41 10.18 -10.92 -2.83
N GLY A 42 10.99 -10.74 -1.77
CA GLY A 42 12.12 -11.62 -1.47
C GLY A 42 11.70 -13.07 -1.18
N LYS A 43 12.66 -14.01 -1.23
CA LYS A 43 12.42 -15.45 -0.96
C LYS A 43 11.80 -15.73 0.42
N ASN A 44 11.99 -14.84 1.40
CA ASN A 44 11.38 -14.93 2.72
C ASN A 44 10.07 -14.14 2.75
N ARG A 45 8.99 -14.77 2.30
CA ARG A 45 7.68 -14.16 1.99
C ARG A 45 6.83 -13.76 3.21
N SER A 46 7.43 -13.28 4.29
CA SER A 46 6.66 -12.75 5.42
C SER A 46 7.24 -11.43 5.89
N PHE A 47 6.57 -10.33 5.52
CA PHE A 47 6.88 -8.98 5.99
C PHE A 47 6.93 -8.93 7.51
N LEU A 48 5.95 -9.51 8.21
CA LEU A 48 5.89 -9.49 9.68
C LEU A 48 7.02 -10.31 10.32
N HIS A 49 7.29 -11.51 9.80
CA HIS A 49 8.35 -12.37 10.34
C HIS A 49 9.74 -11.78 10.08
N TYR A 50 9.94 -11.10 8.94
CA TYR A 50 11.22 -10.54 8.53
C TYR A 50 11.45 -9.09 9.04
N ALA A 51 10.40 -8.29 9.23
CA ALA A 51 10.52 -6.96 9.83
C ALA A 51 10.78 -7.04 11.33
N VAL A 52 9.94 -7.83 12.03
CA VAL A 52 9.86 -7.80 13.50
C VAL A 52 10.91 -8.72 14.14
N LEU A 53 11.13 -9.94 13.64
CA LEU A 53 12.15 -10.82 14.23
C LEU A 53 13.58 -10.44 13.81
N THR A 54 13.80 -10.04 12.56
CA THR A 54 15.17 -9.74 12.07
C THR A 54 15.61 -8.30 12.27
N ARG A 55 14.74 -7.40 12.77
CA ARG A 55 15.01 -5.96 13.01
C ARG A 55 15.77 -5.28 11.86
N ASN A 56 15.47 -5.68 10.63
CA ASN A 56 16.21 -5.19 9.47
C ASN A 56 15.82 -3.72 9.23
N PRO A 57 16.78 -2.77 9.31
CA PRO A 57 16.47 -1.35 9.20
C PRO A 57 15.87 -0.96 7.85
N LEU A 58 16.16 -1.72 6.78
CA LEU A 58 15.60 -1.47 5.46
C LEU A 58 14.10 -1.81 5.40
N VAL A 59 13.68 -2.86 6.11
CA VAL A 59 12.27 -3.27 6.18
C VAL A 59 11.47 -2.30 7.04
N ILE A 60 12.07 -1.82 8.13
CA ILE A 60 11.47 -0.78 8.98
C ILE A 60 11.30 0.52 8.19
N LEU A 61 12.32 0.92 7.42
CA LEU A 61 12.26 2.11 6.58
C LEU A 61 11.16 2.00 5.52
N ASP A 62 11.04 0.85 4.85
CA ASP A 62 9.98 0.56 3.89
C ASP A 62 8.59 0.69 4.53
N GLY A 63 8.41 0.12 5.74
CA GLY A 63 7.18 0.29 6.52
C GLY A 63 6.88 1.75 6.88
N VAL A 64 7.90 2.53 7.30
CA VAL A 64 7.75 3.96 7.62
C VAL A 64 7.37 4.77 6.38
N LEU A 65 8.01 4.50 5.23
CA LEU A 65 7.72 5.21 3.99
C LEU A 65 6.33 4.87 3.44
N GLY A 66 5.86 3.63 3.61
CA GLY A 66 4.48 3.25 3.31
C GLY A 66 3.44 3.87 4.25
N ALA A 67 3.80 4.13 5.51
CA ALA A 67 2.90 4.76 6.49
C ALA A 67 2.87 6.30 6.40
N LEU A 68 3.95 6.92 5.92
CA LEU A 68 4.08 8.38 5.79
C LEU A 68 2.89 9.06 5.08
N PRO A 69 2.36 8.53 3.95
CA PRO A 69 1.13 9.01 3.31
C PRO A 69 -0.05 9.28 4.26
N TYR A 70 -0.23 8.46 5.30
CA TYR A 70 -1.31 8.60 6.27
C TYR A 70 -1.00 9.69 7.30
N PHE A 71 0.26 9.82 7.72
CA PHE A 71 0.65 10.84 8.69
C PHE A 71 0.62 12.26 8.13
N ILE A 72 0.87 12.46 6.82
CA ILE A 72 0.84 13.79 6.22
C ILE A 72 -0.49 14.49 6.51
N PHE A 73 -1.64 13.83 6.39
CA PHE A 73 -2.94 14.48 6.57
C PHE A 73 -3.37 14.67 8.03
N THR A 74 -2.62 14.13 8.99
CA THR A 74 -3.02 14.17 10.40
C THR A 74 -3.23 15.58 10.97
N PRO A 75 -2.40 16.61 10.72
CA PRO A 75 -2.65 17.93 11.30
C PRO A 75 -3.98 18.55 10.85
N TRP A 76 -4.37 18.32 9.60
CA TRP A 76 -5.62 18.83 9.03
C TRP A 76 -6.84 18.04 9.50
N LEU A 77 -6.75 16.71 9.48
CA LEU A 77 -7.86 15.85 9.92
C LEU A 77 -8.06 15.89 11.44
N TRP A 78 -7.02 16.20 12.20
CA TRP A 78 -7.10 16.43 13.64
C TRP A 78 -8.00 17.63 13.97
N GLN A 79 -8.00 18.68 13.15
CA GLN A 79 -8.90 19.83 13.30
C GLN A 79 -10.36 19.45 13.03
N LEU A 80 -10.61 18.45 12.17
CA LEU A 80 -11.95 17.95 11.88
C LEU A 80 -12.45 17.02 12.99
N SER A 81 -11.66 16.02 13.37
CA SER A 81 -11.94 15.11 14.47
C SER A 81 -10.67 14.40 14.94
N PRO A 82 -10.15 14.72 16.14
CA PRO A 82 -9.02 13.98 16.73
C PRO A 82 -9.33 12.49 16.88
N VAL A 83 -10.54 12.17 17.37
CA VAL A 83 -10.99 10.78 17.57
C VAL A 83 -11.04 10.03 16.24
N GLY A 84 -11.64 10.63 15.21
CA GLY A 84 -11.68 10.01 13.88
C GLY A 84 -10.28 9.84 13.27
N THR A 85 -9.38 10.80 13.47
CA THR A 85 -7.99 10.71 13.00
C THR A 85 -7.25 9.55 13.65
N VAL A 86 -7.33 9.43 14.99
CA VAL A 86 -6.69 8.32 15.73
C VAL A 86 -7.28 6.97 15.30
N ILE A 87 -8.61 6.85 15.23
CA ILE A 87 -9.27 5.61 14.80
C ILE A 87 -8.86 5.26 13.37
N GLY A 88 -8.81 6.23 12.45
CA GLY A 88 -8.41 5.98 11.07
C GLY A 88 -6.97 5.50 10.95
N LEU A 89 -6.03 6.06 11.72
CA LEU A 89 -4.64 5.58 11.77
C LEU A 89 -4.58 4.13 12.26
N LEU A 90 -5.31 3.82 13.34
CA LEU A 90 -5.38 2.46 13.88
C LEU A 90 -5.99 1.48 12.87
N LEU A 91 -7.06 1.86 12.18
CA LEU A 91 -7.67 1.02 11.15
C LEU A 91 -6.73 0.78 9.97
N GLY A 92 -5.97 1.80 9.55
CA GLY A 92 -4.93 1.66 8.53
C GLY A 92 -3.86 0.65 8.93
N GLU A 93 -3.30 0.79 10.14
CA GLU A 93 -2.29 -0.14 10.67
C GLU A 93 -2.84 -1.56 10.84
N PHE A 94 -4.05 -1.71 11.39
CA PHE A 94 -4.69 -3.01 11.51
C PHE A 94 -4.92 -3.66 10.14
N HIS A 95 -5.31 -2.88 9.13
CA HIS A 95 -5.45 -3.39 7.77
C HIS A 95 -4.12 -3.86 7.19
N VAL A 96 -3.03 -3.11 7.41
CA VAL A 96 -1.67 -3.52 7.00
C VAL A 96 -1.27 -4.86 7.61
N VAL A 97 -1.50 -5.05 8.91
CA VAL A 97 -1.21 -6.33 9.57
C VAL A 97 -2.13 -7.43 9.04
N TRP A 98 -3.44 -7.16 8.96
CA TRP A 98 -4.44 -8.12 8.56
C TRP A 98 -4.22 -8.63 7.13
N ARG A 99 -3.93 -7.78 6.15
CA ARG A 99 -3.71 -8.20 4.75
C ARG A 99 -2.50 -9.13 4.54
N HIS A 100 -1.62 -9.28 5.54
CA HIS A 100 -0.49 -10.21 5.47
C HIS A 100 -0.74 -11.57 6.15
N VAL A 101 -1.92 -11.83 6.71
CA VAL A 101 -2.19 -13.09 7.43
C VAL A 101 -2.32 -14.32 6.50
N SER A 102 -2.63 -14.16 5.21
CA SER A 102 -2.77 -15.30 4.28
C SER A 102 -1.48 -16.11 4.09
N ILE A 103 -0.31 -15.53 4.41
CA ILE A 103 0.96 -16.26 4.50
C ILE A 103 0.86 -17.44 5.49
N LEU A 104 0.00 -17.33 6.50
CA LEU A 104 -0.26 -18.35 7.53
C LEU A 104 -1.31 -19.40 7.10
N LYS A 105 -1.67 -19.47 5.81
CA LYS A 105 -2.76 -20.31 5.25
C LYS A 105 -4.16 -19.96 5.82
N TRP A 106 -4.29 -18.80 6.44
CA TRP A 106 -5.58 -18.28 6.88
C TRP A 106 -6.42 -17.81 5.69
N LYS A 107 -7.74 -17.99 5.78
CA LYS A 107 -8.72 -17.52 4.80
C LYS A 107 -9.78 -16.64 5.45
N THR A 108 -10.14 -15.57 4.75
CA THR A 108 -11.23 -14.66 5.11
C THR A 108 -12.55 -15.42 5.11
N PRO A 109 -13.33 -15.40 6.20
CA PRO A 109 -14.65 -16.02 6.21
C PRO A 109 -15.61 -15.33 5.23
N GLU A 110 -16.50 -16.10 4.61
CA GLU A 110 -17.41 -15.63 3.54
C GLU A 110 -18.20 -14.34 3.84
N PRO A 111 -18.78 -14.15 5.04
CA PRO A 111 -19.49 -12.90 5.36
C PRO A 111 -18.58 -11.67 5.31
N PHE A 112 -17.33 -11.81 5.78
CA PHE A 112 -16.35 -10.73 5.75
C PHE A 112 -15.83 -10.49 4.34
N LEU A 113 -15.65 -11.56 3.55
CA LEU A 113 -15.27 -11.43 2.15
C LEU A 113 -16.33 -10.66 1.35
N THR A 114 -17.61 -10.98 1.57
CA THR A 114 -18.74 -10.28 0.93
C THR A 114 -18.75 -8.80 1.31
N LEU A 115 -18.56 -8.48 2.60
CA LEU A 115 -18.48 -7.11 3.07
C LEU A 115 -17.29 -6.35 2.47
N CYS A 116 -16.12 -6.98 2.40
CA CYS A 116 -14.93 -6.37 1.81
C CYS A 116 -15.14 -6.09 0.32
N ASN A 117 -15.75 -7.02 -0.42
CA ASN A 117 -16.06 -6.81 -1.83
C ASN A 117 -17.04 -5.65 -2.03
N LEU A 118 -18.07 -5.53 -1.17
CA LEU A 118 -19.03 -4.42 -1.22
C LEU A 118 -18.37 -3.06 -0.90
N LEU A 119 -17.48 -3.04 0.08
CA LEU A 119 -16.77 -1.83 0.52
C LEU A 119 -15.47 -1.57 -0.24
N PHE A 120 -15.18 -2.39 -1.25
CA PHE A 120 -13.94 -2.35 -2.03
C PHE A 120 -12.67 -2.46 -1.18
N ILE A 121 -12.67 -3.22 -0.09
CA ILE A 121 -11.51 -3.40 0.80
C ILE A 121 -10.63 -4.55 0.29
N THR A 122 -9.32 -4.33 0.22
CA THR A 122 -8.31 -5.33 -0.15
C THR A 122 -8.24 -6.40 0.93
N THR A 123 -8.49 -7.66 0.56
CA THR A 123 -8.41 -8.80 1.47
C THR A 123 -7.00 -9.39 1.51
N PRO A 124 -6.69 -10.20 2.54
CA PRO A 124 -5.42 -10.93 2.62
C PRO A 124 -5.13 -11.80 1.39
N GLU A 125 -6.14 -12.43 0.79
CA GLU A 125 -5.98 -13.27 -0.40
C GLU A 125 -5.62 -12.45 -1.64
N ARG A 126 -6.26 -11.29 -1.81
CA ARG A 126 -5.97 -10.38 -2.94
C ARG A 126 -4.57 -9.78 -2.78
N HIS A 127 -4.22 -9.35 -1.57
CA HIS A 127 -2.87 -8.88 -1.26
C HIS A 127 -1.82 -9.97 -1.46
N TRP A 128 -2.15 -11.23 -1.17
CA TRP A 128 -1.25 -12.34 -1.46
C TRP A 128 -1.05 -12.59 -2.97
N GLN A 129 -2.08 -12.40 -3.80
CA GLN A 129 -1.92 -12.47 -5.26
C GLN A 129 -0.93 -11.42 -5.77
N HIS A 130 -0.94 -10.22 -5.18
CA HIS A 130 0.07 -9.20 -5.45
C HIS A 130 1.48 -9.72 -5.13
N HIS A 131 1.69 -10.30 -3.94
CA HIS A 131 2.98 -10.89 -3.56
C HIS A 131 3.46 -11.99 -4.53
N LEU A 132 2.54 -12.78 -5.08
CA LEU A 132 2.84 -13.82 -6.07
C LEU A 132 3.23 -13.24 -7.45
N ASN A 133 2.71 -12.08 -7.81
CA ASN A 133 2.94 -11.43 -9.10
C ASN A 133 3.41 -9.98 -8.94
N ALA A 134 4.72 -9.80 -8.75
CA ALA A 134 5.38 -8.50 -8.72
C ALA A 134 5.24 -7.69 -10.04
N PHE A 135 4.71 -8.29 -11.11
CA PHE A 135 4.45 -7.57 -12.35
C PHE A 135 3.12 -6.81 -12.36
N ALA A 136 2.31 -6.96 -11.32
CA ALA A 136 0.99 -6.38 -11.16
C ALA A 136 0.93 -5.47 -9.92
N ALA A 137 0.34 -4.28 -10.07
CA ALA A 137 0.12 -3.31 -8.98
C ALA A 137 -1.32 -3.34 -8.44
N TYR A 138 -1.48 -3.19 -7.14
CA TYR A 138 -2.78 -3.23 -6.46
C TYR A 138 -2.91 -2.04 -5.51
N GLY A 139 -4.14 -1.66 -5.19
CA GLY A 139 -4.42 -0.70 -4.13
C GLY A 139 -4.11 -1.28 -2.76
N ASP A 140 -3.54 -0.47 -1.88
CA ASP A 140 -3.09 -0.97 -0.58
C ASP A 140 -4.26 -1.32 0.33
N ILE A 141 -5.26 -0.43 0.44
CA ILE A 141 -6.48 -0.62 1.24
C ILE A 141 -7.69 -0.85 0.34
N PHE A 142 -7.81 -0.08 -0.74
CA PHE A 142 -9.01 -0.06 -1.58
C PHE A 142 -8.76 -0.65 -2.97
N THR A 143 -9.58 -1.65 -3.32
CA THR A 143 -9.51 -2.42 -4.56
C THR A 143 -9.93 -1.61 -5.79
N PHE A 144 -10.70 -0.53 -5.63
CA PHE A 144 -10.97 0.37 -6.76
C PHE A 144 -9.72 1.10 -7.25
N PHE A 145 -8.63 1.13 -6.47
CA PHE A 145 -7.34 1.62 -6.95
C PHE A 145 -6.55 0.60 -7.78
N ASP A 146 -6.95 -0.68 -7.84
CA ASP A 146 -6.24 -1.72 -8.59
C ASP A 146 -6.09 -1.34 -10.08
N ALA A 147 -7.20 -1.09 -10.76
CA ALA A 147 -7.19 -0.76 -12.18
C ALA A 147 -6.36 0.50 -12.52
N PRO A 148 -6.51 1.64 -11.81
CA PRO A 148 -5.65 2.79 -12.04
C PRO A 148 -4.18 2.51 -11.66
N ALA A 149 -3.90 1.74 -10.60
CA ALA A 149 -2.53 1.37 -10.22
C ALA A 149 -1.82 0.57 -11.32
N GLN A 150 -2.52 -0.36 -11.98
CA GLN A 150 -1.98 -1.13 -13.12
C GLN A 150 -1.66 -0.24 -14.33
N LYS A 151 -2.54 0.72 -14.64
CA LYS A 151 -2.29 1.70 -15.72
C LYS A 151 -1.08 2.56 -15.38
N TRP A 152 -0.97 3.00 -14.13
CA TRP A 152 0.15 3.78 -13.65
C TRP A 152 1.47 3.01 -13.71
N LEU A 153 1.48 1.75 -13.27
CA LEU A 153 2.62 0.84 -13.38
C LEU A 153 3.09 0.71 -14.83
N THR A 154 2.15 0.51 -15.75
CA THR A 154 2.44 0.39 -17.19
C THR A 154 3.05 1.67 -17.75
N PHE A 155 2.46 2.82 -17.41
CA PHE A 155 2.98 4.12 -17.80
C PHE A 155 4.40 4.38 -17.27
N LEU A 156 4.65 4.15 -15.99
CA LEU A 156 5.96 4.35 -15.39
C LEU A 156 7.03 3.42 -15.98
N ARG A 157 6.68 2.16 -16.27
CA ARG A 157 7.57 1.23 -16.99
C ARG A 157 7.93 1.76 -18.38
N PHE A 158 6.95 2.30 -19.11
CA PHE A 158 7.19 2.93 -20.40
C PHE A 158 8.15 4.13 -20.28
N VAL A 159 7.88 5.03 -19.32
CA VAL A 159 8.75 6.19 -19.02
C VAL A 159 10.18 5.74 -18.71
N ARG A 160 10.36 4.75 -17.83
CA ARG A 160 11.67 4.19 -17.48
C ARG A 160 12.43 3.66 -18.70
N ARG A 161 11.74 2.95 -19.61
CA ARG A 161 12.35 2.42 -20.84
C ARG A 161 12.82 3.55 -21.76
N LYS A 162 12.00 4.58 -21.95
CA LYS A 162 12.33 5.73 -22.79
C LYS A 162 13.54 6.51 -22.26
N PHE A 163 13.61 6.74 -20.96
CA PHE A 163 14.78 7.37 -20.32
C PHE A 163 16.06 6.55 -20.49
N LYS A 164 15.99 5.21 -20.31
CA LYS A 164 17.15 4.34 -20.53
C LYS A 164 17.65 4.36 -21.98
N GLN A 165 16.74 4.32 -22.95
CA GLN A 165 17.10 4.40 -24.38
C GLN A 165 17.77 5.74 -24.71
N SER A 166 17.22 6.86 -24.22
CA SER A 166 17.80 8.19 -24.44
C SER A 166 19.20 8.33 -23.84
N ASN A 167 19.43 7.79 -22.63
CA ASN A 167 20.75 7.80 -22.01
C ASN A 167 21.75 6.89 -22.72
N HIS A 168 21.31 5.78 -23.31
CA HIS A 168 22.18 4.90 -24.09
C HIS A 168 22.66 5.59 -25.38
N VAL A 169 21.76 6.29 -26.08
CA VAL A 169 22.13 7.08 -27.27
C VAL A 169 23.09 8.22 -26.93
N ARG A 170 22.90 8.92 -25.81
CA ARG A 170 23.80 10.00 -25.36
C ARG A 170 25.19 9.54 -24.90
N THR A 171 25.33 8.28 -24.47
CA THR A 171 26.64 7.73 -24.04
C THR A 171 27.39 7.04 -25.17
N ALA A 172 26.72 6.79 -26.30
CA ALA A 172 27.32 6.21 -27.52
C ALA A 172 27.68 7.26 -28.58
N SER A 173 27.33 8.52 -28.38
CA SER A 173 27.71 9.70 -29.19
C SER A 173 28.87 10.45 -28.54
#